data_AF-A0AAC9NEN5-F1
#
_entry.id   AF-A0AAC9NEN5-F1
#
_cell.length_a   1.000
_cell.length_b   1.000
_cell.length_c   1.000
_cell.angle_alpha   90.00
_cell.angle_beta   90.00
_cell.angle_gamma   90.00
#
_symmetry.space_group_name_H-M   'P 1'
#
loop_
_entity.id
_entity.type
_entity.pdbx_description
1 polymer ?
#
loop_
_entity_poly.entity_id
_entity_poly.type
_entity_poly.pdbx_seq_one_letter_code
_entity_poly.pdbx_strand_id
1 'polypeptide(L)'
;MRNFSIEFKWASYATLAALLWMFIVKSLGFHDLEKIRYEVGFELLFNLVLIIFYWLGIRQKKREFYNGVVSWQRAFLSGLVICIMITFFFPIIQYITFNQVSPNFMATLQEALATQTSMSLEEATKNATFDIFLRNGVTNNLSFGVVFIAIISYFIQSKNIAKPVITENKNNKQKKNNKRKNNK
;
A
#
# COMPACT_ATOMS: atom_id res chain seq x y z
N MET A 1 -0.54 -19.68 14.20
CA MET A 1 -0.56 -18.20 14.29
C MET A 1 -0.47 -17.66 12.87
N ARG A 2 -1.33 -16.69 12.47
CA ARG A 2 -1.25 -16.09 11.12
C ARG A 2 0.02 -15.27 11.05
N ASN A 3 1.09 -15.85 10.52
CA ASN A 3 2.34 -15.13 10.38
C ASN A 3 2.21 -14.19 9.18
N PHE A 4 2.05 -12.89 9.44
CA PHE A 4 2.17 -11.82 8.45
C PHE A 4 3.63 -11.51 8.09
N SER A 5 4.54 -12.46 8.31
CA SER A 5 5.99 -12.29 8.11
C SER A 5 6.34 -12.04 6.66
N ILE A 6 5.65 -12.70 5.72
CA ILE A 6 5.84 -12.49 4.28
C ILE A 6 5.40 -11.07 3.92
N GLU A 7 4.22 -10.65 4.37
CA GLU A 7 3.70 -9.31 4.12
C GLU A 7 4.61 -8.23 4.69
N PHE A 8 5.04 -8.40 5.96
CA PHE A 8 5.96 -7.48 6.62
C PHE A 8 7.29 -7.38 5.88
N LYS A 9 7.88 -8.51 5.48
CA LYS A 9 9.14 -8.52 4.72
C LYS A 9 9.04 -7.70 3.43
N TRP A 10 7.98 -7.90 2.65
CA TRP A 10 7.80 -7.18 1.40
C TRP A 10 7.45 -5.71 1.60
N ALA A 11 6.70 -5.38 2.65
CA ALA A 11 6.48 -4.00 3.04
C ALA A 11 7.79 -3.31 3.44
N SER A 12 8.65 -3.96 4.23
CA SER A 12 9.97 -3.43 4.60
C SER A 12 10.85 -3.18 3.38
N TYR A 13 10.90 -4.11 2.40
CA TYR A 13 11.65 -3.89 1.17
C TYR A 13 11.11 -2.72 0.34
N ALA A 14 9.79 -2.58 0.23
CA ALA A 14 9.16 -1.46 -0.45
C ALA A 14 9.45 -0.12 0.25
N THR A 15 9.40 -0.08 1.59
CA THR A 15 9.74 1.09 2.41
C THR A 15 11.20 1.49 2.24
N LEU A 16 12.14 0.54 2.24
CA LEU A 16 13.56 0.81 1.98
C LEU A 16 13.79 1.33 0.56
N ALA A 17 13.13 0.72 -0.44
CA ALA A 17 13.19 1.19 -1.81
C ALA A 17 12.63 2.61 -1.97
N ALA A 18 11.54 2.95 -1.25
CA ALA A 18 10.98 4.29 -1.24
C ALA A 18 11.94 5.31 -0.62
N LEU A 19 12.61 4.98 0.49
CA LEU A 19 13.64 5.84 1.07
C LEU A 19 14.79 6.08 0.08
N LEU A 20 15.32 5.03 -0.53
CA LEU A 20 16.37 5.14 -1.56
C LEU A 20 15.90 5.98 -2.75
N TRP A 21 14.64 5.81 -3.16
CA TRP A 21 14.05 6.61 -4.23
C TRP A 21 14.06 8.10 -3.92
N MET A 22 13.75 8.51 -2.69
CA MET A 22 13.79 9.92 -2.29
C MET A 22 15.19 10.53 -2.43
N PHE A 23 16.26 9.77 -2.12
CA PHE A 23 17.63 10.23 -2.36
C PHE A 23 17.93 10.38 -3.86
N ILE A 24 17.44 9.48 -4.71
CA ILE A 24 17.61 9.57 -6.17
C ILE A 24 16.89 10.81 -6.71
N VAL A 25 15.62 11.01 -6.32
CA VAL A 25 14.80 12.15 -6.75
C VAL A 25 15.47 13.46 -6.35
N LYS A 26 15.96 13.58 -5.10
CA LYS A 26 16.70 14.76 -4.66
C LYS A 26 17.99 14.96 -5.45
N SER A 27 18.77 13.91 -5.68
CA SER A 27 20.06 14.00 -6.39
C SER A 27 19.91 14.45 -7.85
N LEU A 28 18.77 14.17 -8.47
CA LEU A 28 18.44 14.64 -9.82
C LEU A 28 17.88 16.08 -9.86
N GLY A 29 17.70 16.70 -8.69
CA GLY A 29 17.23 18.08 -8.53
C GLY A 29 15.71 18.25 -8.56
N PHE A 30 14.93 17.17 -8.48
CA PHE A 30 13.45 17.25 -8.55
C PHE A 30 12.79 17.83 -7.30
N HIS A 31 13.55 18.07 -6.23
CA HIS A 31 13.09 18.82 -5.06
C HIS A 31 13.50 20.30 -5.12
N ASP A 32 14.11 20.74 -6.21
CA ASP A 32 14.51 22.13 -6.42
C ASP A 32 13.46 22.86 -7.27
N LEU A 33 13.38 24.18 -7.12
CA LEU A 33 12.28 24.99 -7.67
C LEU A 33 12.05 24.80 -9.17
N GLU A 34 13.13 24.69 -9.95
CA GLU A 34 13.05 24.57 -11.40
C GLU A 34 12.35 23.30 -11.88
N LYS A 35 12.49 22.20 -11.14
CA LYS A 35 12.10 20.85 -11.58
C LYS A 35 11.00 20.21 -10.75
N ILE A 36 10.55 20.85 -9.67
CA ILE A 36 9.54 20.31 -8.76
C ILE A 36 8.22 19.96 -9.46
N ARG A 37 7.86 20.62 -10.56
CA ARG A 37 6.68 20.24 -11.37
C ARG A 37 6.72 18.79 -11.89
N TYR A 38 7.92 18.22 -12.04
CA TYR A 38 8.12 16.87 -12.54
C TYR A 38 8.14 15.82 -11.42
N GLU A 39 8.13 16.25 -10.14
CA GLU A 39 8.10 15.36 -8.98
C GLU A 39 6.95 14.35 -9.07
N VAL A 40 5.75 14.81 -9.44
CA VAL A 40 4.56 13.95 -9.64
C VAL A 40 4.83 12.85 -10.66
N GLY A 41 5.59 13.13 -11.73
CA GLY A 41 5.98 12.13 -12.72
C GLY A 41 6.92 11.06 -12.14
N PHE A 42 7.83 11.45 -11.25
CA PHE A 42 8.73 10.52 -10.56
C PHE A 42 8.00 9.69 -9.49
N GLU A 43 6.99 10.25 -8.84
CA GLU A 43 6.10 9.49 -7.95
C GLU A 43 5.34 8.41 -8.75
N LEU A 44 4.79 8.75 -9.91
CA LEU A 44 4.15 7.78 -10.81
C LEU A 44 5.11 6.70 -11.30
N LEU A 45 6.38 7.03 -11.52
CA LEU A 45 7.41 6.06 -11.88
C LEU A 45 7.71 5.11 -10.72
N PHE A 46 7.80 5.62 -9.48
CA PHE A 46 7.99 4.79 -8.30
C PHE A 46 6.79 3.86 -8.05
N ASN A 47 5.58 4.31 -8.36
CA ASN A 47 4.38 3.49 -8.29
C ASN A 47 4.47 2.20 -9.14
N LEU A 48 5.21 2.21 -10.26
CA LEU A 48 5.51 0.99 -11.02
C LEU A 48 6.41 0.02 -10.24
N VAL A 49 7.41 0.55 -9.52
CA VAL A 49 8.26 -0.25 -8.63
C VAL A 49 7.43 -0.82 -7.48
N LEU A 50 6.48 -0.05 -6.95
CA LEU A 50 5.58 -0.49 -5.88
C LEU A 50 4.68 -1.66 -6.31
N ILE A 51 4.17 -1.63 -7.54
CA ILE A 51 3.40 -2.74 -8.14
C ILE A 51 4.22 -4.04 -8.12
N ILE A 52 5.52 -3.98 -8.40
CA ILE A 52 6.41 -5.15 -8.39
C ILE A 52 6.48 -5.73 -6.96
N PHE A 53 6.63 -4.89 -5.94
CA PHE A 53 6.65 -5.35 -4.55
C PHE A 53 5.33 -6.02 -4.13
N TYR A 54 4.18 -5.45 -4.50
CA TYR A 54 2.88 -6.08 -4.26
C TYR A 54 2.77 -7.44 -4.97
N TRP A 55 3.15 -7.49 -6.26
CA TRP A 55 3.12 -8.72 -7.04
C TRP A 55 3.98 -9.82 -6.42
N LEU A 56 5.23 -9.49 -6.07
CA LEU A 56 6.17 -10.44 -5.48
C LEU A 56 5.70 -10.91 -4.11
N GLY A 57 5.16 -10.03 -3.28
CA GLY A 57 4.63 -10.38 -1.96
C GLY A 57 3.44 -11.32 -2.01
N ILE A 58 2.45 -11.00 -2.84
CA ILE A 58 1.26 -11.84 -3.01
C ILE A 58 1.67 -13.19 -3.65
N ARG A 59 2.56 -13.18 -4.64
CA ARG A 59 3.08 -14.40 -5.29
C ARG A 59 3.84 -15.29 -4.32
N GLN A 60 4.68 -14.72 -3.45
CA GLN A 60 5.38 -15.48 -2.42
C GLN A 60 4.39 -16.09 -1.43
N LYS A 61 3.41 -15.32 -0.95
CA LYS A 61 2.37 -15.82 -0.05
C LYS A 61 1.58 -16.96 -0.68
N LYS A 62 1.23 -16.84 -1.96
CA LYS A 62 0.57 -17.93 -2.72
C LYS A 62 1.38 -19.22 -2.66
N ARG A 63 2.70 -19.16 -2.90
CA ARG A 63 3.57 -20.35 -2.95
C ARG A 63 3.80 -20.97 -1.57
N GLU A 64 4.17 -20.15 -0.59
CA GLU A 64 4.68 -20.63 0.71
C GLU A 64 3.58 -20.86 1.75
N PHE A 65 2.50 -20.07 1.71
CA PHE A 65 1.44 -20.14 2.72
C PHE A 65 0.18 -20.83 2.20
N TYR A 66 -0.15 -20.63 0.93
CA TYR A 66 -1.35 -21.19 0.31
C TYR A 66 -1.07 -22.42 -0.58
N ASN A 67 0.13 -22.99 -0.52
CA ASN A 67 0.53 -24.18 -1.29
C ASN A 67 0.22 -24.07 -2.80
N GLY A 68 0.38 -22.88 -3.37
CA GLY A 68 0.13 -22.61 -4.79
C GLY A 68 -1.34 -22.38 -5.15
N VAL A 69 -2.29 -22.55 -4.23
CA VAL A 69 -3.73 -22.40 -4.50
C VAL A 69 -4.33 -21.26 -3.68
N VAL A 70 -4.59 -20.12 -4.32
CA VAL A 70 -5.12 -18.93 -3.64
C VAL A 70 -6.35 -18.39 -4.35
N SER A 71 -7.37 -18.01 -3.58
CA SER A 71 -8.54 -17.28 -4.09
C SER A 71 -8.24 -15.80 -4.24
N TRP A 72 -9.00 -15.12 -5.08
CA TRP A 72 -8.91 -13.68 -5.27
C TRP A 72 -8.96 -12.92 -3.94
N GLN A 73 -9.92 -13.24 -3.08
CA GLN A 73 -10.11 -12.56 -1.78
C GLN A 73 -8.89 -12.75 -0.86
N ARG A 74 -8.27 -13.93 -0.88
CA ARG A 74 -7.08 -14.24 -0.06
C ARG A 74 -5.83 -13.55 -0.59
N ALA A 75 -5.68 -13.47 -1.91
CA ALA A 75 -4.61 -12.73 -2.56
C ALA A 75 -4.78 -11.22 -2.30
N PHE A 76 -5.99 -10.70 -2.47
CA PHE A 76 -6.34 -9.30 -2.22
C PHE A 76 -6.08 -8.91 -0.77
N LEU A 77 -6.52 -9.74 0.19
CA LEU A 77 -6.28 -9.47 1.61
C LEU A 77 -4.79 -9.47 1.96
N SER A 78 -3.99 -10.35 1.34
CA SER A 78 -2.54 -10.35 1.57
C SER A 78 -1.89 -9.07 1.02
N GLY A 79 -2.25 -8.67 -0.19
CA GLY A 79 -1.79 -7.40 -0.76
C GLY A 79 -2.24 -6.19 0.07
N LEU A 80 -3.48 -6.19 0.56
CA LEU A 80 -4.02 -5.11 1.39
C LEU A 80 -3.21 -4.95 2.68
N VAL A 81 -2.79 -6.04 3.31
CA VAL A 81 -1.92 -5.99 4.50
C VAL A 81 -0.56 -5.38 4.15
N ILE A 82 0.04 -5.74 3.01
CA ILE A 82 1.29 -5.12 2.53
C ILE A 82 1.09 -3.62 2.33
N CYS A 83 -0.01 -3.21 1.68
CA CYS A 83 -0.34 -1.80 1.44
C CYS A 83 -0.49 -1.03 2.75
N ILE A 84 -1.26 -1.54 3.71
CA ILE A 84 -1.43 -0.91 5.02
C ILE A 84 -0.08 -0.77 5.74
N MET A 85 0.77 -1.79 5.69
CA MET A 85 2.11 -1.73 6.30
C MET A 85 2.98 -0.66 5.63
N ILE A 86 2.99 -0.58 4.30
CA ILE A 86 3.74 0.45 3.56
C ILE A 86 3.22 1.85 3.91
N THR A 87 1.91 2.06 3.88
CA THR A 87 1.27 3.32 4.26
C THR A 87 1.55 3.68 5.71
N PHE A 88 1.63 2.71 6.61
CA PHE A 88 2.01 2.94 8.00
C PHE A 88 3.46 3.44 8.14
N PHE A 89 4.38 2.97 7.32
CA PHE A 89 5.76 3.46 7.29
C PHE A 89 5.91 4.80 6.55
N PHE A 90 4.96 5.19 5.70
CA PHE A 90 5.04 6.40 4.88
C PHE A 90 5.33 7.69 5.68
N PRO A 91 4.69 8.00 6.83
CA PRO A 91 5.03 9.17 7.63
C PRO A 91 6.49 9.21 8.08
N ILE A 92 7.07 8.05 8.41
CA ILE A 92 8.46 7.95 8.84
C ILE A 92 9.39 8.25 7.66
N ILE A 93 9.08 7.74 6.47
CA ILE A 93 9.81 8.04 5.24
C ILE A 93 9.77 9.55 4.97
N GLN A 94 8.60 10.16 4.99
CA GLN A 94 8.44 11.59 4.70
C GLN A 94 9.13 12.48 5.74
N TYR A 95 9.07 12.10 7.02
CA TYR A 95 9.81 12.78 8.07
C TYR A 95 11.33 12.73 7.83
N ILE A 96 11.88 11.59 7.44
CA ILE A 96 13.31 11.46 7.11
C ILE A 96 13.64 12.31 5.87
N THR A 97 12.83 12.21 4.83
CA THR A 97 13.03 12.95 3.57
C THR A 97 13.08 14.45 3.81
N PHE A 98 12.12 15.01 4.54
CA PHE A 98 12.04 16.46 4.70
C PHE A 98 12.90 17.02 5.83
N ASN A 99 13.48 16.20 6.70
CA ASN A 99 14.44 16.70 7.69
C ASN A 99 15.90 16.48 7.28
N GLN A 100 16.20 15.40 6.54
CA GLN A 100 17.58 15.01 6.23
C GLN A 100 17.91 15.13 4.74
N VAL A 101 16.98 14.77 3.86
CA VAL A 101 17.26 14.71 2.41
C VAL A 101 17.00 16.06 1.75
N SER A 102 15.90 16.72 2.10
CA SER A 102 15.47 17.97 1.47
C SER A 102 14.78 18.90 2.47
N PRO A 103 15.55 19.51 3.39
CA PRO A 103 15.01 20.37 4.46
C PRO A 103 14.19 21.56 3.94
N ASN A 104 14.52 22.07 2.75
CA ASN A 104 13.86 23.23 2.17
C ASN A 104 12.65 22.87 1.28
N PHE A 105 12.30 21.59 1.14
CA PHE A 105 11.29 21.14 0.18
C PHE A 105 9.94 21.82 0.36
N MET A 106 9.46 22.00 1.59
CA MET A 106 8.17 22.67 1.84
C MET A 106 8.17 24.14 1.40
N ALA A 107 9.28 24.86 1.65
CA ALA A 107 9.45 26.23 1.18
C ALA A 107 9.49 26.30 -0.35
N THR A 108 10.24 25.38 -0.98
CA THR A 108 10.31 25.26 -2.44
C THR A 108 8.94 24.93 -3.04
N LEU A 109 8.17 24.04 -2.40
CA LEU A 109 6.81 23.69 -2.83
C LEU A 109 5.87 24.89 -2.73
N GLN A 110 5.92 25.64 -1.63
CA GLN A 110 5.12 26.86 -1.48
C GLN A 110 5.44 27.88 -2.57
N GLU A 111 6.72 28.14 -2.81
CA GLU A 111 7.17 29.05 -3.86
C GLU A 111 6.73 28.56 -5.25
N ALA A 112 6.87 27.27 -5.53
CA ALA A 112 6.44 26.68 -6.78
C ALA A 112 4.92 26.81 -7.00
N LEU A 113 4.11 26.59 -5.95
CA LEU A 113 2.67 26.78 -6.03
C LEU A 113 2.33 28.25 -6.33
N ALA A 114 2.99 29.21 -5.68
CA ALA A 114 2.71 30.64 -5.88
C ALA A 114 3.21 31.18 -7.23
N THR A 115 4.30 30.63 -7.78
CA THR A 115 4.97 31.18 -8.98
C THR A 115 4.71 30.37 -10.26
N GLN A 116 4.43 29.07 -10.14
CA GLN A 116 4.27 28.15 -11.28
C GLN A 116 2.82 27.69 -11.48
N THR A 117 1.91 28.10 -10.60
CA THR A 117 0.47 27.84 -10.72
C THR A 117 -0.32 29.14 -10.54
N SER A 118 -1.64 29.10 -10.75
CA SER A 118 -2.52 30.27 -10.55
C SER A 118 -2.96 30.47 -9.09
N MET A 119 -2.29 29.82 -8.13
CA MET A 119 -2.64 29.84 -6.72
C MET A 119 -2.14 31.11 -6.04
N SER A 120 -2.95 31.71 -5.16
CA SER A 120 -2.50 32.85 -4.35
C SER A 120 -1.45 32.45 -3.31
N LEU A 121 -0.65 33.40 -2.82
CA LEU A 121 0.34 33.11 -1.76
C LEU A 121 -0.30 32.51 -0.49
N GLU A 122 -1.50 32.99 -0.13
CA GLU A 122 -2.24 32.47 1.02
C GLU A 122 -2.64 31.01 0.82
N GLU A 123 -3.18 30.67 -0.34
CA GLU A 123 -3.54 29.29 -0.69
C GLU A 123 -2.30 28.40 -0.80
N ALA A 124 -1.21 28.89 -1.38
CA ALA A 124 0.04 28.15 -1.50
C ALA A 124 0.59 27.78 -0.11
N THR A 125 0.56 28.73 0.83
CA THR A 125 0.98 28.49 2.22
C THR A 125 0.10 27.47 2.93
N LYS A 126 -1.21 27.49 2.68
CA LYS A 126 -2.15 26.50 3.24
C LYS A 126 -1.91 25.10 2.67
N ASN A 127 -1.61 25.00 1.37
CA ASN A 127 -1.46 23.72 0.66
C ASN A 127 -0.06 23.10 0.75
N ALA A 128 0.99 23.89 0.95
CA ALA A 128 2.38 23.43 1.07
C ALA A 128 2.81 23.16 2.53
N THR A 129 1.94 22.50 3.30
CA THR A 129 2.25 22.10 4.68
C THR A 129 2.53 20.60 4.77
N PHE A 130 3.37 20.21 5.73
CA PHE A 130 3.68 18.81 5.98
C PHE A 130 2.43 17.97 6.30
N ASP A 131 1.47 18.52 7.05
CA ASP A 131 0.21 17.82 7.38
C ASP A 131 -0.62 17.53 6.12
N ILE A 132 -0.82 18.52 5.24
CA ILE A 132 -1.53 18.31 3.98
C ILE A 132 -0.79 17.33 3.08
N PHE A 133 0.53 17.48 2.95
CA PHE A 133 1.36 16.56 2.17
C PHE A 133 1.21 15.12 2.66
N LEU A 134 1.25 14.91 3.99
CA LEU A 134 1.12 13.59 4.59
C LEU A 134 -0.27 12.99 4.37
N ARG A 135 -1.34 13.76 4.57
CA ARG A 135 -2.72 13.30 4.33
C ARG A 135 -2.95 12.92 2.87
N ASN A 136 -2.46 13.74 1.95
CA ASN A 136 -2.56 13.47 0.52
C ASN A 136 -1.78 12.20 0.18
N GLY A 137 -0.54 12.06 0.65
CA GLY A 137 0.28 10.88 0.42
C GLY A 137 -0.33 9.58 0.98
N VAL A 138 -0.89 9.61 2.19
CA VAL A 138 -1.61 8.46 2.77
C VAL A 138 -2.84 8.10 1.92
N THR A 139 -3.63 9.10 1.53
CA THR A 139 -4.83 8.90 0.70
C THR A 139 -4.48 8.34 -0.67
N ASN A 140 -3.44 8.89 -1.31
CA ASN A 140 -2.94 8.44 -2.61
C ASN A 140 -2.42 7.02 -2.53
N ASN A 141 -1.60 6.69 -1.52
CA ASN A 141 -1.04 5.35 -1.34
C ASN A 141 -2.13 4.29 -1.15
N LEU A 142 -3.14 4.57 -0.32
CA LEU A 142 -4.25 3.64 -0.11
C LEU A 142 -5.11 3.51 -1.36
N SER A 143 -5.45 4.62 -2.02
CA SER A 143 -6.28 4.60 -3.23
C SER A 143 -5.61 3.83 -4.37
N PHE A 144 -4.35 4.17 -4.66
CA PHE A 144 -3.53 3.49 -5.65
C PHE A 144 -3.35 2.01 -5.29
N GLY A 145 -2.93 1.74 -4.05
CA GLY A 145 -2.65 0.39 -3.58
C GLY A 145 -3.85 -0.53 -3.71
N VAL A 146 -5.03 -0.12 -3.23
CA VAL A 146 -6.26 -0.94 -3.29
C VAL A 146 -6.61 -1.33 -4.73
N VAL A 147 -6.57 -0.38 -5.67
CA VAL A 147 -6.90 -0.63 -7.07
C VAL A 147 -5.90 -1.60 -7.70
N PHE A 148 -4.60 -1.35 -7.57
CA PHE A 148 -3.59 -2.20 -8.19
C PHE A 148 -3.50 -3.58 -7.53
N ILE A 149 -3.70 -3.69 -6.22
CA ILE A 149 -3.76 -4.98 -5.53
C ILE A 149 -4.95 -5.81 -6.02
N ALA A 150 -6.12 -5.20 -6.29
CA ALA A 150 -7.26 -5.90 -6.86
C ALA A 150 -6.93 -6.50 -8.24
N ILE A 151 -6.25 -5.72 -9.09
CA ILE A 151 -5.79 -6.14 -10.42
C ILE A 151 -4.75 -7.27 -10.28
N ILE A 152 -3.71 -7.08 -9.48
CA ILE A 152 -2.66 -8.09 -9.23
C ILE A 152 -3.27 -9.39 -8.71
N SER A 153 -4.20 -9.29 -7.77
CA SER A 153 -4.88 -10.45 -7.18
C SER A 153 -5.71 -11.21 -8.20
N TYR A 154 -6.32 -10.50 -9.17
CA TYR A 154 -7.03 -11.11 -10.29
C TYR A 154 -6.09 -11.94 -11.18
N PHE A 155 -4.88 -11.46 -11.43
CA PHE A 155 -3.89 -12.22 -12.20
C PHE A 155 -3.24 -13.36 -11.40
N ILE A 156 -3.06 -13.20 -10.10
CA ILE A 156 -2.39 -14.22 -9.25
C ILE A 156 -3.35 -15.34 -8.80
N GLN A 157 -4.67 -15.11 -8.79
CA GLN A 157 -5.64 -16.13 -8.36
C GLN A 157 -5.45 -17.45 -9.11
N SER A 158 -5.71 -18.56 -8.44
CA SER A 158 -5.70 -19.87 -9.09
C SER A 158 -7.01 -20.08 -9.85
N LYS A 159 -6.95 -20.48 -11.13
CA LYS A 159 -8.15 -20.70 -11.97
C LYS A 159 -8.98 -21.91 -11.53
N ASN A 160 -8.34 -22.89 -10.89
CA ASN A 160 -8.97 -24.14 -10.42
C ASN A 160 -9.06 -24.17 -8.88
N ILE A 161 -9.85 -23.26 -8.30
CA ILE A 161 -10.21 -23.37 -6.88
C ILE A 161 -11.47 -24.23 -6.86
N ALA A 162 -11.33 -25.52 -6.55
CA ALA A 162 -12.49 -26.30 -6.16
C ALA A 162 -13.23 -25.49 -5.08
N LYS A 163 -14.52 -25.18 -5.33
CA LYS A 163 -15.34 -24.36 -4.42
C LYS A 163 -15.10 -24.85 -2.99
N PRO A 164 -14.93 -23.94 -2.00
CA PRO A 164 -14.76 -24.38 -0.62
C PRO A 164 -15.93 -25.31 -0.29
N VAL A 165 -15.62 -26.52 0.15
CA VAL A 165 -16.61 -27.44 0.69
C VAL A 165 -17.22 -26.72 1.88
N ILE A 166 -18.38 -26.10 1.68
CA ILE A 166 -19.22 -25.64 2.77
C ILE A 166 -19.73 -26.92 3.40
N THR A 167 -18.96 -27.49 4.33
CA THR A 167 -19.50 -28.46 5.28
C THR A 167 -20.53 -27.70 6.10
N GLU A 168 -21.78 -27.70 5.63
CA GLU A 168 -22.94 -27.36 6.43
C GLU A 168 -23.02 -28.33 7.59
N ASN A 169 -22.28 -28.02 8.65
CA ASN A 169 -22.32 -28.76 9.90
C ASN A 169 -23.57 -28.34 10.71
N LYS A 170 -24.75 -28.26 10.04
CA LYS A 170 -26.04 -27.93 10.67
C LYS A 170 -26.83 -29.16 11.16
N ASN A 171 -26.49 -30.37 10.72
CA ASN A 171 -27.29 -31.55 11.05
C ASN A 171 -26.88 -32.33 12.32
N ASN A 172 -25.73 -32.02 12.94
CA ASN A 172 -25.28 -32.75 14.14
C ASN A 172 -25.73 -32.14 15.49
N LYS A 173 -26.22 -30.89 15.52
CA LYS A 173 -26.80 -30.31 16.75
C LYS A 173 -28.27 -30.66 16.98
N GLN A 174 -29.07 -30.88 15.92
CA GLN A 174 -30.47 -31.30 16.08
C GLN A 174 -30.63 -32.78 16.49
N LYS A 175 -29.79 -33.69 15.97
CA LYS A 175 -29.83 -35.11 16.36
C LYS A 175 -29.44 -35.36 17.83
N LYS A 176 -28.53 -34.55 18.40
CA LYS A 176 -28.15 -34.65 19.81
C LYS A 176 -29.21 -34.12 20.78
N ASN A 177 -30.00 -33.12 20.36
CA ASN A 177 -31.08 -32.58 21.19
C ASN A 177 -32.35 -33.45 21.17
N ASN A 178 -32.68 -34.11 20.05
CA ASN A 178 -33.84 -35.01 20.00
C ASN A 178 -33.60 -36.33 20.76
N LYS A 179 -32.35 -36.84 20.82
CA LYS A 179 -32.03 -38.01 21.67
C LYS A 179 -32.08 -37.72 23.17
N ARG A 180 -31.93 -36.47 23.60
CA ARG A 180 -32.05 -36.07 25.02
C ARG A 180 -33.48 -35.78 25.47
N LYS A 181 -34.40 -35.48 24.54
CA LYS A 181 -35.83 -35.26 24.85
C LYS A 181 -36.67 -36.54 24.87
N ASN A 182 -36.23 -37.62 24.21
CA ASN A 182 -36.97 -38.89 24.20
C ASN A 182 -36.57 -39.87 25.32
N ASN A 183 -35.62 -39.50 26.19
CA ASN A 183 -35.15 -40.29 27.33
C ASN A 183 -35.48 -39.64 28.69
N LYS A 184 -36.53 -38.82 28.75
CA LYS A 184 -37.09 -38.30 30.01
C LYS A 184 -38.59 -38.56 30.04
#